data_AF-A0A840FXZ5-F1
#
_entry.id   AF-A0A840FXZ5-F1
#
_cell.length_a   1.000
_cell.length_b   1.000
_cell.length_c   1.000
_cell.angle_alpha   90.00
_cell.angle_beta   90.00
_cell.angle_gamma   90.00
#
_symmetry.space_group_name_H-M   'P 1'
#
loop_
_entity.id
_entity.type
_entity.pdbx_description
1 polymer ?
#
loop_
_entity_poly.entity_id
_entity_poly.type
_entity_poly.pdbx_seq_one_letter_code
_entity_poly.pdbx_strand_id
1 'polypeptide(L)'
;MKYQATIDQINLGKLTRDELRTMRSRAQAKLDEGDTESRTVLQALDSAVAKDSGIIFMGFCPNGDLTNRLDDEWKRQGICTFDFDDSKDQMNLFRGICAGDLIILKKSEKFGQTMSLHGHGRVVGTDTGPDGRRLLKVNWSPAGLFPSEVPMMGCQSTVNLRSMQTVEGAMPHEFFEWANLPRSAST
;
A
#
# COMPACT_ATOMS: atom_id res chain seq x y z
N MET A 1 -20.56 23.83 11.03
CA MET A 1 -20.82 22.44 11.50
C MET A 1 -19.99 22.17 12.73
N LYS A 2 -20.57 21.53 13.76
CA LYS A 2 -19.88 21.21 15.03
C LYS A 2 -18.62 20.38 14.84
N TYR A 3 -18.60 19.49 13.84
CA TYR A 3 -17.50 18.54 13.59
C TYR A 3 -16.65 18.86 12.36
N GLN A 4 -16.66 20.10 11.86
CA GLN A 4 -15.97 20.43 10.61
C GLN A 4 -14.48 20.05 10.63
N ALA A 5 -13.76 20.42 11.69
CA ALA A 5 -12.33 20.09 11.81
C ALA A 5 -12.05 18.58 11.82
N THR A 6 -12.95 17.79 12.41
CA THR A 6 -12.85 16.32 12.42
C THR A 6 -13.08 15.74 11.02
N ILE A 7 -14.08 16.26 10.30
CA ILE A 7 -14.38 15.85 8.93
C ILE A 7 -13.22 16.21 8.00
N ASP A 8 -12.62 17.38 8.17
CA ASP A 8 -11.44 17.79 7.40
C ASP A 8 -10.27 16.82 7.64
N GLN A 9 -10.02 16.40 8.87
CA GLN A 9 -8.99 15.40 9.18
C GLN A 9 -9.25 14.03 8.55
N ILE A 10 -10.50 13.58 8.53
CA ILE A 10 -10.91 12.32 7.87
C ILE A 10 -10.65 12.42 6.36
N ASN A 11 -11.10 13.51 5.74
CA ASN A 11 -10.97 13.74 4.30
C ASN A 11 -9.52 13.94 3.85
N LEU A 12 -8.64 14.39 4.74
CA LEU A 12 -7.20 14.48 4.48
C LEU A 12 -6.52 13.10 4.37
N GLY A 13 -7.21 12.00 4.73
CA GLY A 13 -6.67 10.63 4.61
C GLY A 13 -5.46 10.37 5.51
N LYS A 14 -5.29 11.15 6.59
CA LYS A 14 -4.12 11.10 7.47
C LYS A 14 -4.29 10.14 8.65
N LEU A 15 -5.48 9.59 8.84
CA LEU A 15 -5.82 8.73 9.97
C LEU A 15 -5.55 7.26 9.61
N THR A 16 -4.81 6.57 10.48
CA THR A 16 -4.62 5.13 10.42
C THR A 16 -5.95 4.38 10.60
N ARG A 17 -5.96 3.10 10.26
CA ARG A 17 -7.15 2.23 10.43
C ARG A 17 -7.63 2.19 11.88
N ASP A 18 -6.71 2.18 12.86
CA ASP A 18 -7.06 2.18 14.28
C ASP A 18 -7.61 3.52 14.76
N GLU A 19 -7.08 4.64 14.25
CA GLU A 19 -7.62 5.97 14.53
C GLU A 19 -9.02 6.13 13.94
N LEU A 20 -9.25 5.69 12.70
CA LEU A 20 -10.58 5.66 12.08
C LEU A 20 -11.56 4.80 12.87
N ARG A 21 -11.13 3.61 13.34
CA ARG A 21 -11.95 2.72 14.17
C ARG A 21 -12.33 3.36 15.50
N THR A 22 -11.35 3.97 16.17
CA THR A 22 -11.56 4.68 17.45
C THR A 22 -12.50 5.86 17.27
N MET A 23 -12.33 6.63 16.19
CA MET A 23 -13.18 7.77 15.85
C MET A 23 -14.62 7.33 15.54
N ARG A 24 -14.81 6.23 14.81
CA ARG A 24 -16.13 5.63 14.55
C ARG A 24 -16.83 5.25 15.85
N SER A 25 -16.13 4.56 16.76
CA SER A 25 -16.69 4.18 18.05
C SER A 25 -17.16 5.40 18.86
N ARG A 26 -16.35 6.47 18.91
CA ARG A 26 -16.72 7.73 19.58
C ARG A 26 -17.90 8.45 18.91
N ALA A 27 -17.92 8.52 17.59
CA ALA A 27 -19.00 9.16 16.83
C ALA A 27 -20.32 8.40 17.00
N GLN A 28 -20.28 7.07 17.06
CA GLN A 28 -21.45 6.23 17.34
C GLN A 28 -21.98 6.49 18.76
N ALA A 29 -21.12 6.47 19.77
CA ALA A 29 -21.52 6.74 21.16
C ALA A 29 -22.23 8.10 21.30
N LYS A 30 -21.69 9.15 20.66
CA LYS A 30 -22.31 10.48 20.67
C LYS A 30 -23.67 10.52 19.95
N LEU A 31 -23.80 9.79 18.84
CA LEU A 31 -25.07 9.68 18.15
C LEU A 31 -26.12 8.98 19.03
N ASP A 32 -25.71 7.93 19.74
CA ASP A 32 -26.57 7.18 20.68
C ASP A 32 -26.97 8.05 21.89
N GLU A 33 -26.12 9.00 22.31
CA GLU A 33 -26.40 10.04 23.32
C GLU A 33 -27.30 11.19 22.81
N GLY A 34 -27.73 11.17 21.54
CA GLY A 34 -28.65 12.14 20.95
C GLY A 34 -27.99 13.26 20.14
N ASP A 35 -26.67 13.25 19.95
CA ASP A 35 -25.96 14.23 19.12
C ASP A 35 -26.08 13.89 17.63
N THR A 36 -27.20 14.28 17.03
CA THR A 36 -27.54 13.99 15.63
C THR A 36 -26.51 14.52 14.62
N GLU A 37 -25.75 15.58 14.94
CA GLU A 37 -24.66 16.08 14.07
C GLU A 37 -23.53 15.05 13.91
N SER A 38 -23.35 14.11 14.85
CA SER A 38 -22.33 13.04 14.77
C SER A 38 -22.54 12.09 13.59
N ARG A 39 -23.76 12.06 13.01
CA ARG A 39 -24.05 11.30 11.77
C ARG A 39 -23.19 11.75 10.60
N THR A 40 -22.86 13.05 10.52
CA THR A 40 -22.01 13.59 9.45
C THR A 40 -20.57 13.10 9.53
N VAL A 41 -20.07 12.84 10.75
CA VAL A 41 -18.76 12.22 10.98
C VAL A 41 -18.77 10.76 10.55
N LEU A 42 -19.82 10.00 10.88
CA LEU A 42 -19.97 8.60 10.46
C LEU A 42 -19.99 8.47 8.94
N GLN A 43 -20.71 9.35 8.24
CA GLN A 43 -20.72 9.38 6.76
C GLN A 43 -19.34 9.65 6.16
N ALA A 44 -18.58 10.60 6.73
CA ALA A 44 -17.21 10.85 6.30
C ALA A 44 -16.31 9.63 6.54
N LEU A 45 -16.47 8.94 7.68
CA LEU A 45 -15.73 7.72 8.02
C LEU A 45 -16.07 6.54 7.11
N ASP A 46 -17.31 6.43 6.62
CA ASP A 46 -17.72 5.37 5.70
C ASP A 46 -17.02 5.44 4.35
N SER A 47 -16.57 6.65 3.95
CA SER A 47 -15.81 6.88 2.72
C SER A 47 -14.31 7.09 2.97
N ALA A 48 -13.86 6.99 4.22
CA ALA A 48 -12.48 7.30 4.58
C ALA A 48 -11.51 6.19 4.15
N VAL A 49 -10.40 6.59 3.56
CA VAL A 49 -9.27 5.69 3.27
C VAL A 49 -8.25 5.84 4.39
N ALA A 50 -7.90 4.72 5.03
CA ALA A 50 -6.88 4.71 6.05
C ALA A 50 -5.52 5.14 5.48
N LYS A 51 -4.78 5.95 6.23
CA LYS A 51 -3.39 6.25 5.94
C LYS A 51 -2.59 4.95 5.89
N ASP A 52 -1.74 4.83 4.89
CA ASP A 52 -0.77 3.76 4.81
C ASP A 52 0.17 3.79 6.02
N SER A 53 0.31 2.67 6.71
CA SER A 53 1.37 2.48 7.70
C SER A 53 2.69 2.09 7.04
N GLY A 54 2.64 1.57 5.81
CA GLY A 54 3.79 1.19 5.03
C GLY A 54 3.43 0.77 3.61
N ILE A 55 4.47 0.50 2.82
CA ILE A 55 4.39 0.09 1.42
C ILE A 55 5.11 -1.25 1.25
N ILE A 56 4.52 -2.15 0.46
CA ILE A 56 5.16 -3.38 0.03
C ILE A 56 5.92 -3.13 -1.26
N PHE A 57 7.23 -3.33 -1.23
CA PHE A 57 8.06 -3.37 -2.42
C PHE A 57 8.27 -4.83 -2.85
N MET A 58 7.67 -5.17 -3.99
CA MET A 58 7.58 -6.52 -4.54
C MET A 58 8.50 -6.71 -5.73
N GLY A 59 9.45 -7.63 -5.63
CA GLY A 59 10.26 -8.10 -6.74
C GLY A 59 9.42 -8.97 -7.68
N PHE A 60 9.62 -8.79 -8.98
CA PHE A 60 8.86 -9.49 -10.01
C PHE A 60 9.72 -10.29 -10.99
N CYS A 61 11.06 -10.29 -10.79
CA CYS A 61 12.00 -11.09 -11.56
C CYS A 61 12.53 -12.25 -10.69
N PRO A 62 11.90 -13.43 -10.73
CA PRO A 62 12.45 -14.67 -10.20
C PRO A 62 13.93 -14.82 -10.58
N ASN A 63 14.78 -15.17 -9.61
CA ASN A 63 16.23 -15.32 -9.79
C ASN A 63 16.97 -14.09 -10.35
N GLY A 64 16.33 -12.91 -10.36
CA GLY A 64 16.89 -11.68 -10.95
C GLY A 64 16.90 -11.66 -12.48
N ASP A 65 16.22 -12.61 -13.14
CA ASP A 65 16.19 -12.73 -14.59
C ASP A 65 14.98 -12.01 -15.19
N LEU A 66 15.24 -11.02 -16.05
CA LEU A 66 14.22 -10.26 -16.77
C LEU A 66 13.39 -11.12 -17.73
N THR A 67 13.93 -12.23 -18.22
CA THR A 67 13.19 -13.15 -19.11
C THR A 67 12.07 -13.87 -18.38
N ASN A 68 12.17 -13.97 -17.05
CA ASN A 68 11.18 -14.61 -16.18
C ASN A 68 10.28 -13.57 -15.47
N ARG A 69 10.25 -12.33 -15.95
CA ARG A 69 9.46 -11.26 -15.31
C ARG A 69 7.98 -11.62 -15.24
N LEU A 70 7.38 -11.37 -14.08
CA LEU A 70 5.97 -11.70 -13.80
C LEU A 70 5.06 -10.48 -13.82
N ASP A 71 5.62 -9.27 -13.79
CA ASP A 71 4.86 -8.05 -13.61
C ASP A 71 3.86 -7.77 -14.74
N ASP A 72 4.22 -8.04 -15.99
CA ASP A 72 3.32 -7.81 -17.13
C ASP A 72 2.07 -8.70 -17.02
N GLU A 73 2.27 -9.96 -16.62
CA GLU A 73 1.16 -10.90 -16.42
C GLU A 73 0.31 -10.56 -15.20
N TRP A 74 0.96 -10.23 -14.08
CA TRP A 74 0.31 -9.75 -12.86
C TRP A 74 -0.57 -8.53 -13.12
N LYS A 75 -0.04 -7.53 -13.84
CA LYS A 75 -0.78 -6.33 -14.24
C LYS A 75 -1.98 -6.67 -15.12
N ARG A 76 -1.79 -7.52 -16.12
CA ARG A 76 -2.84 -7.95 -17.06
C ARG A 76 -3.98 -8.70 -16.37
N GLN A 77 -3.65 -9.59 -15.43
CA GLN A 77 -4.65 -10.42 -14.74
C GLN A 77 -5.23 -9.77 -13.47
N GLY A 78 -4.65 -8.66 -12.98
CA GLY A 78 -5.07 -8.06 -11.72
C GLY A 78 -4.66 -8.89 -10.50
N ILE A 79 -3.52 -9.57 -10.56
CA ILE A 79 -3.02 -10.45 -9.49
C ILE A 79 -1.59 -10.12 -9.07
N CYS A 80 -1.13 -10.71 -7.97
CA CYS A 80 0.27 -10.78 -7.55
C CYS A 80 0.50 -12.11 -6.80
N THR A 81 1.56 -12.84 -7.15
CA THR A 81 1.91 -14.15 -6.56
C THR A 81 3.32 -14.12 -5.96
N PHE A 82 3.62 -15.09 -5.10
CA PHE A 82 4.96 -15.28 -4.55
C PHE A 82 5.20 -16.77 -4.32
N ASP A 83 6.05 -17.35 -5.16
CA ASP A 83 6.19 -18.80 -5.30
C ASP A 83 7.53 -19.34 -4.76
N PHE A 84 8.29 -18.51 -4.06
CA PHE A 84 9.58 -18.88 -3.49
C PHE A 84 9.43 -19.42 -2.06
N ASP A 85 9.24 -20.74 -1.97
CA ASP A 85 8.99 -21.46 -0.73
C ASP A 85 10.22 -21.56 0.22
N ASP A 86 11.43 -21.23 -0.26
CA ASP A 86 12.68 -21.40 0.49
C ASP A 86 12.88 -20.35 1.60
N SER A 87 12.20 -19.19 1.54
CA SER A 87 12.34 -18.12 2.54
C SER A 87 11.07 -17.95 3.37
N LYS A 88 11.02 -18.64 4.52
CA LYS A 88 9.89 -18.56 5.48
C LYS A 88 9.54 -17.13 5.86
N ASP A 89 10.54 -16.27 6.04
CA ASP A 89 10.33 -14.87 6.43
C ASP A 89 9.63 -14.07 5.31
N GLN A 90 10.04 -14.25 4.06
CA GLN A 90 9.39 -13.59 2.92
C GLN A 90 7.98 -14.13 2.68
N MET A 91 7.78 -15.43 2.86
CA MET A 91 6.44 -16.02 2.81
C MET A 91 5.53 -15.45 3.89
N ASN A 92 6.03 -15.28 5.12
CA ASN A 92 5.27 -14.69 6.22
C ASN A 92 4.91 -13.23 5.92
N LEU A 93 5.85 -12.44 5.38
CA LEU A 93 5.57 -11.07 4.93
C LEU A 93 4.49 -11.05 3.84
N PHE A 94 4.61 -11.90 2.81
CA PHE A 94 3.62 -11.98 1.73
C PHE A 94 2.23 -12.39 2.24
N ARG A 95 2.17 -13.36 3.15
CA ARG A 95 0.92 -13.81 3.81
C ARG A 95 0.34 -12.74 4.74
N GLY A 96 1.15 -11.79 5.20
CA GLY A 96 0.70 -10.64 5.98
C GLY A 96 -0.03 -9.58 5.16
N ILE A 97 0.12 -9.57 3.83
CA ILE A 97 -0.45 -8.54 2.96
C ILE A 97 -1.98 -8.66 2.90
N CYS A 98 -2.66 -7.55 3.17
CA CYS A 98 -4.11 -7.48 3.32
C CYS A 98 -4.74 -6.48 2.34
N ALA A 99 -6.07 -6.52 2.22
CA ALA A 99 -6.81 -5.55 1.44
C ALA A 99 -6.57 -4.11 1.95
N GLY A 100 -6.37 -3.21 0.99
CA GLY A 100 -5.97 -1.81 1.20
C GLY A 100 -4.48 -1.55 1.06
N ASP A 101 -3.62 -2.57 1.23
CA ASP A 101 -2.17 -2.38 1.19
C ASP A 101 -1.69 -1.95 -0.21
N LEU A 102 -0.68 -1.07 -0.25
CA LEU A 102 -0.03 -0.64 -1.48
C LEU A 102 1.13 -1.58 -1.84
N ILE A 103 1.10 -2.10 -3.06
CA ILE A 103 2.20 -2.84 -3.66
C ILE A 103 2.88 -1.94 -4.70
N ILE A 104 4.20 -1.88 -4.66
CA ILE A 104 5.06 -1.28 -5.68
C ILE A 104 5.98 -2.36 -6.22
N LEU A 105 5.97 -2.53 -7.53
CA LEU A 105 6.83 -3.46 -8.24
C LEU A 105 8.22 -2.84 -8.36
N LYS A 106 9.25 -3.60 -7.96
CA LYS A 106 10.64 -3.13 -8.00
C LYS A 106 11.57 -4.13 -8.68
N LYS A 107 12.65 -3.60 -9.24
CA LYS A 107 13.82 -4.37 -9.69
C LYS A 107 15.08 -3.69 -9.20
N SER A 108 16.01 -4.48 -8.66
CA SER A 108 17.33 -3.98 -8.27
C SER A 108 18.15 -3.63 -9.53
N GLU A 109 18.81 -2.47 -9.54
CA GLU A 109 19.71 -2.07 -10.65
C GLU A 109 21.18 -2.19 -10.22
N LYS A 110 21.62 -1.32 -9.31
CA LYS A 110 22.93 -1.46 -8.64
C LYS A 110 22.75 -2.26 -7.37
N PHE A 111 23.46 -3.38 -7.25
CA PHE A 111 23.34 -4.29 -6.11
C PHE A 111 23.48 -3.52 -4.78
N GLY A 112 22.39 -3.47 -4.01
CA GLY A 112 22.34 -2.81 -2.71
C GLY A 112 22.28 -1.28 -2.71
N GLN A 113 22.24 -0.60 -3.86
CA GLN A 113 22.26 0.87 -3.92
C GLN A 113 20.94 1.46 -4.43
N THR A 114 20.48 1.05 -5.62
CA THR A 114 19.31 1.63 -6.28
C THR A 114 18.35 0.58 -6.82
N MET A 115 17.10 0.98 -7.03
CA MET A 115 16.07 0.17 -7.67
C MET A 115 15.26 0.98 -8.68
N SER A 116 14.73 0.30 -9.68
CA SER A 116 13.72 0.81 -10.62
C SER A 116 12.33 0.36 -10.20
N LEU A 117 11.30 1.18 -10.43
CA LEU A 117 9.91 0.89 -10.06
C LEU A 117 9.04 0.69 -11.30
N HIS A 118 8.37 -0.47 -11.40
CA HIS A 118 7.73 -0.95 -12.64
C HIS A 118 6.20 -0.93 -12.62
N GLY A 119 5.62 -0.31 -11.59
CA GLY A 119 4.18 -0.18 -11.42
C GLY A 119 3.80 -0.22 -9.95
N HIS A 120 2.57 0.17 -9.66
CA HIS A 120 2.01 0.11 -8.32
C HIS A 120 0.52 -0.23 -8.36
N GLY A 121 -0.02 -0.77 -7.27
CA GLY A 121 -1.41 -1.20 -7.21
C GLY A 121 -1.89 -1.44 -5.78
N ARG A 122 -3.20 -1.35 -5.59
CA ARG A 122 -3.84 -1.57 -4.28
C ARG A 122 -4.40 -2.98 -4.21
N VAL A 123 -4.09 -3.68 -3.12
CA VAL A 123 -4.68 -5.00 -2.87
C VAL A 123 -6.17 -4.83 -2.59
N VAL A 124 -7.02 -5.50 -3.35
CA VAL A 124 -8.48 -5.51 -3.16
C VAL A 124 -8.96 -6.75 -2.43
N GLY A 125 -8.13 -7.79 -2.34
CA GLY A 125 -8.44 -9.02 -1.63
C GLY A 125 -7.40 -10.09 -1.85
N THR A 126 -7.70 -11.29 -1.39
CA THR A 126 -6.85 -12.48 -1.54
C THR A 126 -7.67 -13.65 -2.05
N ASP A 127 -7.02 -14.57 -2.74
CA ASP A 127 -7.64 -15.80 -3.23
C ASP A 127 -6.63 -16.95 -3.16
N THR A 128 -7.08 -18.13 -3.55
CA THR A 128 -6.24 -19.32 -3.73
C THR A 128 -6.13 -19.62 -5.22
N GLY A 129 -4.89 -19.70 -5.72
CA GLY A 129 -4.59 -20.04 -7.09
C GLY A 129 -4.85 -21.52 -7.41
N PRO A 130 -4.78 -21.90 -8.70
CA PRO A 130 -5.01 -23.28 -9.15
C PRO A 130 -4.06 -24.31 -8.52
N ASP A 131 -2.87 -23.87 -8.11
CA ASP A 131 -1.86 -24.69 -7.44
C ASP A 131 -2.04 -24.75 -5.91
N GLY A 132 -3.12 -24.16 -5.38
CA GLY A 132 -3.40 -24.08 -3.95
C GLY A 132 -2.63 -22.97 -3.23
N ARG A 133 -1.82 -22.17 -3.92
CA ARG A 133 -1.05 -21.09 -3.30
C ARG A 133 -1.87 -19.82 -3.17
N ARG A 134 -1.53 -18.99 -2.18
CA ARG A 134 -2.18 -17.69 -1.98
C ARG A 134 -1.80 -16.75 -3.11
N LEU A 135 -2.80 -16.11 -3.70
CA LEU A 135 -2.63 -14.98 -4.62
C LEU A 135 -3.29 -13.73 -4.04
N LEU A 136 -2.74 -12.57 -4.37
CA LEU A 136 -3.34 -11.28 -4.06
C LEU A 136 -4.11 -10.81 -5.29
N LYS A 137 -5.34 -10.32 -5.09
CA LYS A 137 -6.07 -9.57 -6.11
C LYS A 137 -5.68 -8.11 -5.99
N VAL A 138 -5.22 -7.51 -7.07
CA VAL A 138 -4.62 -6.17 -7.08
C VAL A 138 -5.30 -5.32 -8.15
N ASN A 139 -5.78 -4.15 -7.74
CA ASN A 139 -6.15 -3.09 -8.66
C ASN A 139 -4.89 -2.30 -9.03
N TRP A 140 -4.29 -2.67 -10.17
CA TRP A 140 -3.08 -2.04 -10.67
C TRP A 140 -3.36 -0.65 -11.26
N SER A 141 -2.47 0.29 -10.98
CA SER A 141 -2.48 1.61 -11.58
C SER A 141 -2.16 1.52 -13.07
N PRO A 142 -2.77 2.38 -13.93
CA PRO A 142 -2.33 2.52 -15.31
C PRO A 142 -0.96 3.19 -15.43
N ALA A 143 -0.43 3.76 -14.34
CA ALA A 143 0.90 4.32 -14.31
C ALA A 143 1.95 3.24 -14.58
N GLY A 144 2.77 3.48 -15.60
CA GLY A 144 3.85 2.59 -16.00
C GLY A 144 5.11 2.75 -15.14
N LEU A 145 6.26 2.48 -15.76
CA LEU A 145 7.58 2.64 -15.16
C LEU A 145 7.77 4.04 -14.57
N PHE A 146 8.26 4.11 -13.33
CA PHE A 146 8.72 5.37 -12.74
C PHE A 146 10.02 5.81 -13.45
N PRO A 147 10.14 7.07 -13.90
CA PRO A 147 11.18 7.47 -14.86
C PRO A 147 12.61 7.44 -14.30
N SER A 148 12.78 7.40 -12.97
CA SER A 148 14.08 7.55 -12.31
C SER A 148 14.41 6.33 -11.44
N GLU A 149 15.71 6.06 -11.24
CA GLU A 149 16.14 5.15 -10.18
C GLU A 149 15.92 5.79 -8.81
N VAL A 150 15.52 4.99 -7.83
CA VAL A 150 15.30 5.43 -6.45
C VAL A 150 16.21 4.68 -5.47
N PRO A 151 16.46 5.23 -4.27
CA PRO A 151 17.24 4.55 -3.25
C PRO A 151 16.65 3.19 -2.88
N MET A 152 17.50 2.19 -2.67
CA MET A 152 17.07 0.83 -2.37
C MET A 152 16.35 0.71 -1.02
N MET A 153 16.63 1.58 -0.04
CA MET A 153 16.03 1.55 1.32
C MET A 153 16.07 0.16 2.00
N GLY A 154 17.10 -0.64 1.70
CA GLY A 154 17.21 -2.02 2.20
C GLY A 154 16.26 -3.03 1.52
N CYS A 155 15.62 -2.69 0.42
CA CYS A 155 14.69 -3.56 -0.32
C CYS A 155 15.40 -4.68 -1.10
N GLN A 156 16.23 -5.49 -0.45
CA GLN A 156 17.07 -6.51 -1.08
C GLN A 156 16.33 -7.83 -1.39
N SER A 157 15.30 -8.15 -0.63
CA SER A 157 14.52 -9.38 -0.79
C SER A 157 13.50 -9.27 -1.91
N THR A 158 12.76 -10.33 -2.24
CA THR A 158 11.62 -10.24 -3.15
C THR A 158 10.48 -9.46 -2.49
N VAL A 159 10.12 -9.80 -1.26
CA VAL A 159 9.04 -9.11 -0.51
C VAL A 159 9.65 -8.23 0.57
N ASN A 160 9.37 -6.92 0.53
CA ASN A 160 9.89 -5.98 1.53
C ASN A 160 8.78 -5.03 1.99
N LEU A 161 8.47 -5.05 3.27
CA LEU A 161 7.60 -4.05 3.89
C LEU A 161 8.46 -2.89 4.41
N ARG A 162 8.12 -1.67 3.99
CA ARG A 162 8.78 -0.44 4.48
C ARG A 162 7.75 0.47 5.13
N SER A 163 8.07 0.98 6.31
CA SER A 163 7.21 1.97 6.97
C SER A 163 7.15 3.25 6.15
N MET A 164 6.04 3.98 6.26
CA MET A 164 5.93 5.28 5.60
C MET A 164 7.03 6.25 6.04
N GLN A 165 7.48 6.19 7.30
CA GLN A 165 8.61 7.00 7.77
C GLN A 165 9.89 6.75 6.95
N THR A 166 10.22 5.48 6.68
CA THR A 166 11.39 5.14 5.85
C THR A 166 11.22 5.61 4.41
N VAL A 167 10.02 5.44 3.85
CA VAL A 167 9.71 5.84 2.47
C VAL A 167 9.80 7.36 2.33
N GLU A 168 9.14 8.12 3.21
CA GLU A 168 9.14 9.59 3.23
C GLU A 168 10.54 10.17 3.42
N GLY A 169 11.41 9.51 4.19
CA GLY A 169 12.79 9.95 4.41
C GLY A 169 13.75 9.70 3.25
N ALA A 170 13.38 8.89 2.26
CA ALA A 170 14.32 8.45 1.21
C ALA A 170 13.79 8.61 -0.23
N MET A 171 12.47 8.55 -0.45
CA MET A 171 11.90 8.66 -1.80
C MET A 171 11.85 10.11 -2.29
N PRO A 172 12.09 10.35 -3.59
CA PRO A 172 11.93 11.67 -4.18
C PRO A 172 10.46 12.11 -4.18
N HIS A 173 10.19 13.41 -4.28
CA HIS A 173 8.83 13.94 -4.24
C HIS A 173 7.93 13.40 -5.37
N GLU A 174 8.48 13.27 -6.58
CA GLU A 174 7.83 12.70 -7.77
C GLU A 174 7.31 11.26 -7.56
N PHE A 175 7.90 10.49 -6.64
CA PHE A 175 7.43 9.15 -6.31
C PHE A 175 6.02 9.18 -5.70
N PHE A 176 5.72 10.14 -4.83
CA PHE A 176 4.43 10.21 -4.14
C PHE A 176 3.30 10.61 -5.10
N GLU A 177 3.61 11.47 -6.06
CA GLU A 177 2.68 11.83 -7.12
C GLU A 177 2.42 10.65 -8.06
N TRP A 178 3.49 9.96 -8.48
CA TRP A 178 3.39 8.76 -9.29
C TRP A 178 2.58 7.66 -8.60
N ALA A 179 2.82 7.40 -7.32
CA ALA A 179 2.13 6.37 -6.54
C ALA A 179 0.70 6.77 -6.10
N ASN A 180 0.25 7.99 -6.42
CA ASN A 180 -1.00 8.59 -5.95
C ASN A 180 -1.16 8.53 -4.42
N LEU A 181 -0.11 8.93 -3.70
CA LEU A 181 -0.07 8.98 -2.24
C LEU A 181 -0.29 10.41 -1.74
N PRO A 182 -1.08 10.61 -0.67
CA PRO A 182 -1.26 11.92 -0.06
C PRO A 182 0.08 12.41 0.51
N ARG A 183 0.42 13.68 0.24
CA ARG A 183 1.64 14.30 0.78
C ARG A 183 1.59 14.28 2.32
N SER A 184 2.65 13.79 2.96
CA SER A 184 2.94 14.26 4.31
C SER A 184 3.27 15.75 4.21
N ALA A 185 2.52 16.58 4.92
CA ALA A 185 2.84 18.00 5.01
C ALA A 185 4.19 18.09 5.69
N SER A 186 5.21 18.56 4.97
CA SER A 186 6.48 18.96 5.55
C SER A 186 6.19 20.02 6.60
N THR A 187 6.44 19.70 7.87
CA THR A 187 6.52 20.68 8.97
C THR A 187 7.59 21.71 8.69
#